data_AF-A0A2P2GF40-F1
#
_entry.id   AF-A0A2P2GF40-F1
#
_cell.length_a   1.000
_cell.length_b   1.000
_cell.length_c   1.000
_cell.angle_alpha   90.00
_cell.angle_beta   90.00
_cell.angle_gamma   90.00
#
_symmetry.space_group_name_H-M   'P 1'
#
loop_
_entity.id
_entity.type
_entity.pdbx_description
1 polymer ?
#
loop_
_entity_poly.entity_id
_entity_poly.type
_entity_poly.pdbx_seq_one_letter_code
_entity_poly.pdbx_strand_id
1 'polypeptide(L)'
;MGQWAVIAQFGRGEQYVTEVVARVSGTREDARQALAEAARWYRKPRREKRREVYRLPDGDSHLLILQGAVTRMEITLTLAELVYDSADPAADEAGGPVRPPVDRRPEQ
;
A
#
# COMPACT_ATOMS: atom_id res chain seq x y z
N MET A 1 -15.33 11.02 -3.72
CA MET A 1 -14.98 9.63 -3.34
C MET A 1 -13.57 9.38 -3.83
N GLY A 2 -12.72 8.74 -3.04
CA GLY A 2 -11.34 8.48 -3.41
C GLY A 2 -11.19 7.16 -4.16
N GLN A 3 -10.12 7.05 -4.93
CA GLN A 3 -9.63 5.79 -5.49
C GLN A 3 -8.50 5.30 -4.59
N TRP A 4 -8.59 4.06 -4.13
CA TRP A 4 -7.65 3.49 -3.17
C TRP A 4 -7.09 2.17 -3.70
N ALA A 5 -5.89 1.83 -3.28
CA ALA A 5 -5.27 0.54 -3.50
C ALA A 5 -4.83 -0.07 -2.17
N VAL A 6 -5.05 -1.37 -2.00
CA VAL A 6 -4.37 -2.17 -0.98
C VAL A 6 -3.08 -2.67 -1.61
N ILE A 7 -1.93 -2.24 -1.09
CA ILE A 7 -0.63 -2.72 -1.53
C ILE A 7 -0.08 -3.74 -0.52
N ALA A 8 0.59 -4.77 -1.02
CA ALA A 8 1.38 -5.69 -0.23
C ALA A 8 2.86 -5.45 -0.49
N GLN A 9 3.61 -5.40 0.60
CA GLN A 9 5.06 -5.24 0.57
C GLN A 9 5.71 -6.34 1.39
N PHE A 10 6.67 -7.04 0.78
CA PHE A 10 7.40 -8.12 1.42
C PHE A 10 8.72 -8.35 0.70
N GLY A 11 9.68 -8.94 1.39
CA GLY A 11 11.01 -9.12 0.84
C GLY A 11 11.89 -9.96 1.74
N ARG A 12 13.02 -10.41 1.20
CA ARG A 12 14.07 -11.10 1.95
C ARG A 12 15.44 -10.74 1.38
N GLY A 13 16.34 -10.22 2.21
CA GLY A 13 17.63 -9.72 1.77
C GLY A 13 17.46 -8.53 0.81
N GLU A 14 18.14 -8.57 -0.33
CA GLU A 14 18.13 -7.50 -1.35
C GLU A 14 16.85 -7.46 -2.21
N GLN A 15 15.97 -8.45 -2.09
CA GLN A 15 14.73 -8.50 -2.86
C GLN A 15 13.57 -7.92 -2.07
N TYR A 16 13.02 -6.82 -2.57
CA TYR A 16 11.81 -6.18 -2.05
C TYR A 16 10.75 -6.13 -3.15
N VAL A 17 9.55 -6.64 -2.85
CA VAL A 17 8.42 -6.72 -3.77
C VAL A 17 7.31 -5.83 -3.25
N THR A 18 6.70 -5.07 -4.16
CA THR A 18 5.43 -4.36 -3.93
C THR A 18 4.42 -4.83 -4.96
N GLU A 19 3.24 -5.23 -4.53
CA GLU A 19 2.13 -5.62 -5.42
C GLU A 19 0.81 -4.98 -5.01
N VAL A 20 -0.06 -4.70 -5.98
CA VAL A 20 -1.43 -4.22 -5.72
C VAL A 20 -2.33 -5.43 -5.53
N VAL A 21 -2.87 -5.57 -4.32
CA VAL A 21 -3.75 -6.68 -3.93
C VAL A 21 -5.20 -6.43 -4.35
N ALA A 22 -5.66 -5.18 -4.20
CA ALA A 22 -7.01 -4.77 -4.54
C ALA A 22 -7.05 -3.27 -4.88
N ARG A 23 -8.03 -2.88 -5.69
CA ARG A 23 -8.39 -1.47 -5.93
C ARG A 23 -9.82 -1.26 -5.43
N VAL A 24 -10.05 -0.12 -4.78
CA VAL A 24 -11.30 0.21 -4.09
C VAL A 24 -11.69 1.64 -4.44
N SER A 25 -12.89 1.80 -4.98
CA SER A 25 -13.53 3.10 -5.16
C SER A 25 -14.43 3.38 -3.95
N GLY A 26 -14.26 4.50 -3.26
CA GLY A 26 -15.14 4.83 -2.15
C GLY A 26 -14.53 5.73 -1.09
N THR A 27 -14.93 5.51 0.15
CA THR A 27 -14.38 6.20 1.32
C THR A 27 -13.13 5.50 1.83
N ARG A 28 -12.35 6.20 2.67
CA ARG A 28 -11.21 5.59 3.39
C ARG A 28 -11.64 4.40 4.25
N GLU A 29 -12.88 4.40 4.75
CA GLU A 29 -13.40 3.29 5.56
C GLU A 29 -13.71 2.05 4.71
N ASP A 30 -14.26 2.23 3.50
CA ASP A 30 -14.42 1.13 2.54
C ASP A 30 -13.06 0.51 2.19
N ALA A 31 -12.05 1.36 1.98
CA ALA A 31 -10.69 0.90 1.74
C ALA A 31 -10.10 0.13 2.94
N ARG A 32 -10.34 0.58 4.18
CA ARG A 32 -9.95 -0.15 5.40
C ARG A 32 -10.64 -1.49 5.55
N GLN A 33 -11.91 -1.58 5.19
CA GLN A 33 -12.62 -2.85 5.17
C GLN A 33 -11.97 -3.82 4.17
N ALA A 34 -11.64 -3.35 2.97
CA ALA A 34 -10.93 -4.16 1.98
C ALA A 34 -9.52 -4.57 2.46
N LEU A 35 -8.80 -3.69 3.16
CA LEU A 35 -7.52 -4.01 3.79
C LEU A 35 -7.66 -5.13 4.83
N ALA A 36 -8.68 -5.04 5.70
CA ALA A 36 -8.94 -6.04 6.72
C ALA A 36 -9.34 -7.40 6.11
N GLU A 37 -10.07 -7.41 5.01
CA GLU A 37 -10.37 -8.62 4.24
C GLU A 37 -9.12 -9.19 3.57
N ALA A 38 -8.33 -8.34 2.91
CA ALA A 38 -7.06 -8.74 2.28
C ALA A 38 -6.12 -9.37 3.31
N ALA A 39 -6.00 -8.81 4.52
CA ALA A 39 -5.20 -9.38 5.60
C ALA A 39 -5.60 -10.82 5.97
N ARG A 40 -6.87 -11.19 5.82
CA ARG A 40 -7.35 -12.56 6.14
C ARG A 40 -7.05 -13.57 5.05
N TRP A 41 -6.91 -13.13 3.79
CA TRP A 41 -6.92 -14.04 2.64
C TRP A 41 -5.72 -13.93 1.72
N TYR A 42 -5.02 -12.80 1.73
CA TYR A 42 -3.84 -12.58 0.92
C TYR A 42 -2.75 -13.59 1.29
N ARG A 43 -2.18 -14.23 0.24
CA ARG A 43 -1.21 -15.34 0.28
C ARG A 43 -1.59 -16.49 1.23
N LYS A 44 -1.90 -17.66 0.68
CA LYS A 44 -2.10 -18.91 1.45
C LYS A 44 -0.97 -19.90 1.15
N PRO A 45 0.11 -19.95 1.95
CA PRO A 45 1.17 -20.92 1.74
C PRO A 45 0.63 -22.36 1.86
N ARG A 46 1.25 -23.30 1.11
CA ARG A 46 0.94 -24.73 1.26
C ARG A 46 1.24 -25.14 2.70
N ARG A 47 0.22 -25.63 3.40
CA ARG A 47 0.27 -25.96 4.85
C ARG A 47 0.56 -24.75 5.74
N GLU A 48 -0.24 -23.69 5.59
CA GLU A 48 -0.32 -22.61 6.58
C GLU A 48 -0.64 -23.19 7.96
N LYS A 49 0.25 -22.97 8.93
CA LYS A 49 0.07 -23.43 10.32
C LYS A 49 -0.55 -22.34 11.19
N ARG A 50 -0.16 -21.09 10.96
CA ARG A 50 -0.59 -19.93 11.74
C ARG A 50 -0.51 -18.67 10.89
N ARG A 51 -1.48 -17.79 11.09
CA ARG A 51 -1.53 -16.44 10.53
C ARG A 51 -1.80 -15.47 11.67
N GLU A 52 -0.95 -14.47 11.80
CA GLU A 52 -1.12 -13.37 12.74
C GLU A 52 -1.29 -12.08 11.95
N VAL A 53 -2.23 -11.26 12.38
CA VAL A 53 -2.54 -9.97 11.75
C VAL A 53 -2.48 -8.92 12.84
N TYR A 54 -1.55 -7.98 12.69
CA TYR A 54 -1.40 -6.83 13.57
C TYR A 54 -1.86 -5.59 12.83
N ARG A 55 -2.57 -4.70 13.53
CA ARG A 55 -2.82 -3.35 13.03
C ARG A 55 -1.65 -2.45 13.44
N LEU A 56 -1.13 -1.68 12.50
CA LEU A 56 -0.08 -0.70 12.78
C LEU A 56 -0.68 0.63 13.30
N PRO A 57 0.10 1.46 14.00
CA PRO A 57 -0.42 2.67 14.67
C PRO A 57 -1.05 3.72 13.75
N ASP A 58 -0.68 3.73 12.46
CA ASP A 58 -1.25 4.61 11.44
C ASP A 58 -2.70 4.29 11.07
N GLY A 59 -3.16 3.07 11.41
CA GLY A 59 -4.54 2.63 11.19
C GLY A 59 -4.89 2.24 9.75
N ASP A 60 -4.00 2.51 8.81
CA ASP A 60 -4.15 2.22 7.38
C ASP A 60 -3.21 1.11 6.90
N SER A 61 -2.52 0.47 7.84
CA SER A 61 -1.59 -0.60 7.58
C SER A 61 -1.80 -1.77 8.54
N HIS A 62 -1.57 -2.98 8.03
CA HIS A 62 -1.54 -4.22 8.80
C HIS A 62 -0.24 -4.98 8.53
N LEU A 63 0.35 -5.54 9.58
CA LEU A 63 1.44 -6.52 9.46
C LEU A 63 0.86 -7.94 9.51
N LEU A 64 1.10 -8.70 8.46
CA LEU A 64 0.82 -10.13 8.37
C LEU A 64 2.09 -10.92 8.70
N ILE A 65 1.98 -11.87 9.62
CA ILE A 65 2.99 -12.90 9.85
C ILE A 65 2.37 -14.24 9.47
N LEU A 66 2.87 -14.84 8.39
CA LEU A 66 2.44 -16.16 7.91
C LEU A 66 3.49 -17.19 8.30
N GLN A 67 3.09 -18.16 9.11
CA GLN A 67 3.91 -19.30 9.49
C GLN A 67 3.45 -20.53 8.69
N GLY A 68 4.27 -20.93 7.73
CA GLY A 68 4.16 -22.21 7.03
C GLY A 68 4.85 -23.35 7.80
N ALA A 69 4.86 -24.54 7.19
CA ALA A 69 5.54 -25.70 7.77
C ALA A 69 7.06 -25.54 7.85
N VAL A 70 7.67 -24.85 6.88
CA VAL A 70 9.12 -24.63 6.78
C VAL A 70 9.49 -23.17 6.48
N THR A 71 8.50 -22.30 6.24
CA THR A 71 8.70 -20.89 5.91
C THR A 71 8.01 -20.00 6.94
N ARG A 72 8.60 -18.83 7.16
CA ARG A 72 7.95 -17.70 7.83
C ARG A 72 8.05 -16.50 6.90
N MET A 73 6.95 -15.78 6.74
CA MET A 73 6.88 -14.60 5.89
C MET A 73 6.24 -13.45 6.66
N GLU A 74 6.80 -12.25 6.46
CA GLU A 74 6.31 -11.01 7.03
C GLU A 74 5.91 -10.11 5.86
N ILE A 75 4.67 -9.63 5.90
CA ILE A 75 4.04 -8.90 4.81
C ILE A 75 3.35 -7.68 5.39
N THR A 76 3.71 -6.50 4.90
CA THR A 76 2.97 -5.28 5.23
C THR A 76 1.91 -5.05 4.18
N LEU A 77 0.65 -4.95 4.61
CA LEU A 77 -0.46 -4.49 3.79
C LEU A 77 -0.77 -3.04 4.15
N THR A 78 -0.83 -2.15 3.18
CA THR A 78 -1.05 -0.70 3.43
C THR A 78 -2.02 -0.13 2.40
N LEU A 79 -2.79 0.88 2.81
CA LEU A 79 -3.61 1.67 1.89
C LEU A 79 -2.78 2.74 1.18
N ALA A 80 -3.01 2.88 -0.12
CA ALA A 80 -2.52 3.99 -0.92
C ALA A 80 -3.72 4.69 -1.57
N GLU A 81 -3.76 6.01 -1.49
CA GLU A 81 -4.71 6.83 -2.25
C GLU A 81 -4.13 7.15 -3.63
N LEU A 82 -4.95 7.03 -4.66
CA LEU A 82 -4.59 7.48 -6.00
C LEU A 82 -4.74 9.00 -6.05
N VAL A 83 -3.61 9.69 -6.15
CA VAL A 83 -3.55 11.16 -6.18
C VAL A 83 -3.48 11.73 -7.59
N TYR A 84 -3.07 10.92 -8.58
CA TYR A 84 -2.93 11.31 -9.96
C TYR A 84 -3.03 10.07 -10.87
N ASP A 85 -3.78 10.20 -11.96
CA ASP A 85 -3.88 9.20 -13.02
C ASP A 85 -3.71 9.91 -14.37
N SER A 86 -2.66 9.57 -15.11
CA SER A 86 -2.38 10.14 -16.43
C SER A 86 -3.39 9.72 -17.49
N ALA A 87 -4.19 8.68 -17.23
CA ALA A 87 -5.28 8.27 -18.11
C ALA A 87 -6.61 8.95 -17.77
N ASP A 88 -6.67 9.70 -16.66
CA ASP A 88 -7.85 10.49 -16.31
C ASP A 88 -7.84 11.79 -17.14
N PRO A 89 -8.81 11.98 -18.05
CA PRO A 89 -8.89 13.20 -18.87
C PRO A 89 -9.05 14.48 -18.04
N ALA A 90 -9.45 14.39 -16.75
CA ALA A 90 -9.51 15.54 -15.85
C ALA A 90 -8.13 15.95 -15.29
N ALA A 91 -7.11 15.10 -15.38
CA ALA A 91 -5.79 15.35 -14.81
C ALA A 91 -4.93 16.33 -15.63
N ASP A 92 -5.21 16.46 -16.95
CA ASP A 92 -4.51 17.38 -17.83
C ASP A 92 -4.80 18.87 -17.53
N GLU A 93 -5.93 19.18 -16.89
CA GLU A 93 -6.34 20.56 -16.61
C GLU A 93 -5.65 21.17 -15.38
N ALA A 94 -5.01 20.36 -14.52
CA ALA A 94 -4.36 20.81 -13.28
C ALA A 94 -2.85 21.13 -13.44
N GLY A 95 -2.27 20.89 -14.62
CA GLY A 95 -0.85 21.03 -14.92
C GLY A 95 -0.38 22.48 -15.14
N GLY A 96 -0.58 23.38 -14.18
CA GLY A 96 0.18 24.63 -14.15
C GLY A 96 1.68 24.34 -13.99
N PRO A 97 2.60 25.11 -14.62
CA PRO A 97 4.02 24.78 -14.60
C PRO A 97 4.56 24.77 -13.16
N VAL A 98 5.04 23.60 -12.72
CA VAL A 98 5.79 23.46 -11.47
C VAL A 98 7.03 24.33 -11.58
N ARG A 99 7.03 25.48 -10.88
CA ARG A 99 8.24 26.31 -10.76
C ARG A 99 9.25 25.52 -9.93
N PRO A 100 10.45 25.20 -10.45
CA PRO A 100 11.48 24.58 -9.63
C PRO A 100 11.83 25.51 -8.45
N PRO A 101 12.19 24.96 -7.29
CA PRO A 101 12.58 25.78 -6.13
C PRO A 101 13.76 26.66 -6.50
N VAL A 102 13.61 27.97 -6.31
CA VAL A 102 14.70 28.94 -6.48
C VAL A 102 15.73 28.68 -5.38
N ASP A 103 16.90 28.19 -5.77
CA ASP A 103 18.05 27.97 -4.91
C ASP A 103 18.49 29.31 -4.31
N ARG A 104 18.06 29.60 -3.08
CA ARG A 104 18.59 30.74 -2.31
C ARG A 104 19.88 30.29 -1.65
N ARG A 105 21.00 30.40 -2.37
CA ARG A 105 22.31 30.43 -1.72
C ARG A 105 22.37 31.65 -0.81
N PRO A 106 22.78 31.52 0.46
CA PRO A 106 23.07 32.69 1.29
C PRO A 106 24.31 33.40 0.73
N GLU A 107 24.15 34.67 0.37
CA GLU A 107 25.28 35.56 0.14
C GLU A 107 26.00 35.81 1.48
N GLN A 108 27.34 35.88 1.41
CA GLN A 108 28.26 35.88 2.54
C GLN A 108 28.21 37.14 3.40
#